data_AF-A0A2I0XAM5-F1
#
_entry.id   AF-A0A2I0XAM5-F1
#
_cell.length_a   1.000
_cell.length_b   1.000
_cell.length_c   1.000
_cell.angle_alpha   90.00
_cell.angle_beta   90.00
_cell.angle_gamma   90.00
#
_symmetry.space_group_name_H-M   'P 1'
#
loop_
_entity.id
_entity.type
_entity.pdbx_description
1 polymer ?
#
loop_
_entity_poly.entity_id
_entity_poly.type
_entity_poly.pdbx_seq_one_letter_code
_entity_poly.pdbx_strand_id
1 'polypeptide(L)'
;MTHLYPCDFTPVELKILDNQLETYIMDMQSDPQFSLLKDIGHLAETMIQNNKDILYPLVFKLLKLTLVLLAATARVERVFSAMAIIKTRLRNRIGDQWMNDILLAYIEKEILDCIENDGIVNLFQNMKRRHNKL
;
A
#
# COMPACT_ATOMS: atom_id res chain seq x y z
N MET A 1 -9.51 -13.93 6.95
CA MET A 1 -8.62 -13.39 5.90
C MET A 1 -8.98 -13.93 4.52
N THR A 2 -9.08 -15.25 4.33
CA THR A 2 -9.47 -15.86 3.03
C THR A 2 -10.85 -15.42 2.52
N HIS A 3 -11.82 -15.15 3.40
CA HIS A 3 -13.14 -14.61 3.01
C HIS A 3 -13.07 -13.22 2.33
N LEU A 4 -11.99 -12.45 2.51
CA LEU A 4 -11.79 -11.17 1.82
C LEU A 4 -11.38 -11.37 0.36
N TYR A 5 -10.98 -12.59 0.00
CA TYR A 5 -10.42 -12.96 -1.30
C TYR A 5 -11.04 -14.27 -1.81
N PRO A 6 -12.36 -14.32 -2.05
CA PRO A 6 -13.07 -15.54 -2.41
C PRO A 6 -12.67 -16.10 -3.77
N CYS A 7 -12.07 -15.28 -4.65
CA CYS A 7 -11.61 -15.69 -5.97
C CYS A 7 -10.14 -16.15 -5.98
N ASP A 8 -9.37 -15.89 -4.92
CA ASP A 8 -7.93 -16.18 -4.90
C ASP A 8 -7.61 -17.55 -4.30
N PHE A 9 -8.61 -18.27 -3.76
CA PHE A 9 -8.44 -19.61 -3.22
C PHE A 9 -9.55 -20.53 -3.71
N THR A 10 -9.16 -21.68 -4.24
CA THR A 10 -10.08 -22.78 -4.51
C THR A 10 -10.47 -23.50 -3.20
N PRO A 11 -11.61 -24.20 -3.15
CA PRO A 11 -12.01 -24.97 -1.97
C PRO A 11 -10.98 -26.04 -1.55
N VAL A 12 -10.22 -26.57 -2.51
CA VAL A 12 -9.14 -27.53 -2.26
C VAL A 12 -7.94 -26.83 -1.64
N GLU A 13 -7.52 -25.69 -2.19
CA GLU A 13 -6.43 -24.88 -1.62
C GLU A 13 -6.75 -24.42 -0.20
N LEU A 14 -8.01 -24.11 0.13
CA LEU A 14 -8.38 -23.75 1.51
C LEU A 14 -8.09 -24.88 2.51
N LYS A 15 -8.41 -26.13 2.15
CA LYS A 15 -8.09 -27.29 3.00
C LYS A 15 -6.58 -27.52 3.12
N ILE A 16 -5.84 -27.33 2.03
CA ILE A 16 -4.37 -27.46 2.06
C ILE A 16 -3.76 -26.34 2.89
N LEU A 17 -4.31 -25.12 2.78
CA LEU A 17 -3.88 -23.95 3.54
C LEU A 17 -4.06 -24.19 5.05
N ASP A 18 -5.19 -24.74 5.49
CA ASP A 18 -5.41 -25.07 6.90
C ASP A 18 -4.32 -26.02 7.43
N ASN A 19 -4.02 -27.09 6.69
CA ASN A 19 -2.95 -28.02 7.05
C ASN A 19 -1.55 -27.38 7.02
N GLN A 20 -1.28 -26.54 6.02
CA GLN A 20 0.00 -25.81 5.92
C GLN A 20 0.16 -24.81 7.05
N LEU A 21 -0.91 -24.15 7.50
CA LEU A 21 -0.89 -23.18 8.59
C LEU A 21 -0.50 -23.84 9.91
N GLU A 22 -1.05 -25.00 10.24
CA GLU A 22 -0.67 -25.72 11.45
C GLU A 22 0.83 -26.07 11.46
N THR A 23 1.32 -26.60 10.34
CA THR A 23 2.74 -26.97 10.19
C THR A 23 3.64 -25.73 10.26
N TYR A 24 3.24 -24.66 9.57
CA TYR A 24 3.94 -23.39 9.56
C TYR A 24 4.03 -22.78 10.96
N ILE A 25 2.94 -22.77 11.74
CA ILE A 25 2.94 -22.21 13.09
C ILE A 25 3.92 -22.95 13.99
N MET A 26 3.95 -24.28 13.95
CA MET A 26 4.89 -25.08 14.75
C MET A 26 6.35 -24.82 14.35
N ASP A 27 6.62 -24.75 13.05
CA ASP A 27 7.95 -24.47 12.51
C ASP A 27 8.43 -23.05 12.86
N MET A 28 7.56 -22.04 12.75
CA MET A 28 7.83 -20.65 13.16
C MET A 28 8.13 -20.52 14.65
N GLN A 29 7.36 -21.21 15.50
CA GLN A 29 7.56 -21.15 16.95
C GLN A 29 8.87 -21.80 17.40
N SER A 30 9.37 -22.75 16.61
CA SER A 30 10.61 -23.47 16.90
C SER A 30 11.85 -22.72 16.40
N ASP A 31 11.69 -21.77 15.48
CA ASP A 31 12.79 -21.03 14.87
C ASP A 31 13.01 -19.68 15.58
N PRO A 32 14.16 -19.47 16.26
CA PRO A 32 14.42 -18.24 17.00
C PRO A 32 14.47 -16.99 16.09
N GLN A 33 14.72 -17.13 14.79
CA GLN A 33 14.70 -16.01 13.85
C GLN A 33 13.32 -15.36 13.73
N PHE A 34 12.26 -16.13 13.98
CA PHE A 34 10.88 -15.65 13.88
C PHE A 34 10.31 -15.14 15.21
N SER A 35 11.04 -15.35 16.33
CA SER A 35 10.59 -14.94 17.67
C SER A 35 10.67 -13.43 17.93
N LEU A 36 11.44 -12.69 17.12
CA LEU A 36 11.72 -11.26 17.30
C LEU A 36 11.05 -10.36 16.24
N LEU A 37 10.18 -10.91 15.39
CA LEU A 37 9.55 -10.17 14.30
C LEU A 37 8.48 -9.20 14.83
N LYS A 38 8.63 -7.91 14.51
CA LYS A 38 7.75 -6.83 14.99
C LYS A 38 6.68 -6.41 13.99
N ASP A 39 6.90 -6.68 12.71
CA ASP A 39 6.01 -6.26 11.64
C ASP A 39 5.83 -7.38 10.61
N ILE A 40 4.67 -7.35 9.96
CA ILE A 40 4.26 -8.31 8.94
C ILE A 40 5.10 -8.20 7.66
N GLY A 41 5.67 -7.03 7.38
CA GLY A 41 6.65 -6.85 6.28
C GLY A 41 7.95 -7.61 6.55
N HIS A 42 8.50 -7.48 7.76
CA HIS A 42 9.69 -8.23 8.18
C HIS A 42 9.45 -9.74 8.17
N LEU A 43 8.25 -10.20 8.57
CA LEU A 43 7.87 -11.61 8.44
C LEU A 43 7.96 -12.11 7.00
N ALA A 44 7.46 -11.35 6.03
CA ALA A 44 7.52 -11.73 4.62
C ALA A 44 8.96 -11.80 4.09
N GLU A 45 9.82 -10.86 4.48
CA GLU A 45 11.24 -10.86 4.12
C GLU A 45 11.96 -12.08 4.69
N THR A 46 11.78 -12.37 5.98
CA THR A 46 12.42 -13.53 6.64
C THR A 46 11.92 -14.85 6.07
N MET A 47 10.66 -14.94 5.63
CA MET A 47 10.15 -16.12 4.93
C MET A 47 10.88 -16.38 3.62
N ILE A 48 11.13 -15.35 2.81
CA ILE A 48 11.86 -15.48 1.54
C ILE A 48 13.33 -15.86 1.79
N GLN A 49 13.97 -15.19 2.75
CA GLN A 49 15.38 -15.45 3.08
C GLN A 49 15.63 -16.91 3.50
N ASN A 50 14.66 -17.52 4.17
CA ASN A 50 14.74 -18.90 4.64
C ASN A 50 14.05 -19.91 3.69
N ASN A 51 13.69 -19.51 2.46
CA ASN A 51 12.97 -20.32 1.48
C ASN A 51 11.63 -20.91 1.99
N LYS A 52 11.05 -20.30 3.03
CA LYS A 52 9.78 -20.74 3.61
C LYS A 52 8.58 -20.29 2.77
N ASP A 53 8.77 -19.33 1.88
CA ASP A 53 7.82 -18.98 0.82
C ASP A 53 7.57 -20.13 -0.15
N ILE A 54 8.61 -20.94 -0.43
CA ILE A 54 8.52 -22.14 -1.27
C ILE A 54 7.96 -23.32 -0.47
N LEU A 55 8.31 -23.44 0.81
CA LEU A 55 7.85 -24.52 1.69
C LEU A 55 6.36 -24.38 2.05
N TYR A 56 5.88 -23.15 2.24
CA TYR A 56 4.50 -22.85 2.61
C TYR A 56 3.86 -21.85 1.62
N PRO A 57 3.68 -22.25 0.35
CA PRO A 57 3.27 -21.35 -0.73
C PRO A 57 1.89 -20.73 -0.50
N LEU A 58 0.94 -21.44 0.12
CA LEU A 58 -0.40 -20.89 0.38
C LEU A 58 -0.39 -19.91 1.56
N VAL A 59 0.43 -20.16 2.57
CA VAL A 59 0.63 -19.24 3.69
C VAL A 59 1.29 -17.95 3.20
N PHE A 60 2.32 -18.08 2.37
CA PHE A 60 2.99 -16.92 1.77
C PHE A 60 2.07 -16.14 0.84
N LYS A 61 1.21 -16.82 0.06
CA LYS A 61 0.16 -16.17 -0.74
C LYS A 61 -0.80 -15.36 0.14
N LEU A 62 -1.27 -15.93 1.25
CA LEU A 62 -2.14 -15.24 2.20
C LEU A 62 -1.46 -14.01 2.81
N LEU A 63 -0.18 -14.14 3.18
CA LEU A 63 0.63 -13.05 3.71
C LEU A 63 0.75 -11.90 2.70
N LYS A 64 1.01 -12.22 1.43
CA LYS A 64 1.11 -11.24 0.35
C LYS A 64 -0.21 -10.50 0.13
N LEU A 65 -1.34 -11.21 0.11
CA LEU A 65 -2.66 -10.60 0.01
C LEU A 65 -2.95 -9.67 1.20
N THR A 66 -2.54 -10.08 2.40
CA THR A 66 -2.66 -9.27 3.62
C THR A 66 -1.86 -7.97 3.53
N LEU A 67 -0.62 -8.03 3.02
CA LEU A 67 0.22 -6.86 2.80
C LEU A 67 -0.40 -5.90 1.78
N VAL A 68 -0.94 -6.43 0.68
CA VAL A 68 -1.65 -5.63 -0.34
C VAL A 68 -2.88 -4.97 0.27
N LEU A 69 -3.65 -5.69 1.08
CA LEU A 69 -4.81 -5.14 1.76
C LEU A 69 -4.41 -4.01 2.70
N LEU A 70 -3.38 -4.22 3.53
CA LEU A 70 -2.91 -3.21 4.48
C LEU A 70 -2.41 -1.96 3.75
N ALA A 71 -1.66 -2.12 2.66
CA ALA A 71 -1.22 -1.02 1.82
C ALA A 71 -2.40 -0.28 1.18
N ALA A 72 -3.41 -1.00 0.70
CA ALA A 72 -4.62 -0.39 0.13
C ALA A 72 -5.41 0.38 1.20
N THR A 73 -5.63 -0.19 2.38
CA THR A 73 -6.33 0.45 3.49
C THR A 73 -5.59 1.70 3.96
N ALA A 74 -4.27 1.62 4.16
CA ALA A 74 -3.46 2.78 4.55
C ALA A 74 -3.51 3.90 3.50
N ARG A 75 -3.53 3.55 2.20
CA ARG A 75 -3.72 4.53 1.12
C ARG A 75 -5.09 5.18 1.19
N VAL A 76 -6.16 4.40 1.32
CA VAL A 76 -7.53 4.93 1.42
C VAL A 76 -7.65 5.85 2.64
N GLU A 77 -7.20 5.42 3.83
CA GLU A 77 -7.21 6.25 5.04
C GLU A 77 -6.40 7.53 4.89
N ARG A 78 -5.23 7.47 4.23
CA ARG A 78 -4.41 8.64 3.92
C ARG A 78 -5.14 9.61 2.99
N VAL A 79 -5.81 9.11 1.96
CA VAL A 79 -6.62 9.91 1.02
C VAL A 79 -7.80 10.56 1.75
N PHE A 80 -8.53 9.80 2.55
CA PHE A 80 -9.65 10.33 3.33
C PHE A 80 -9.19 11.36 4.38
N SER A 81 -8.05 11.15 5.02
CA SER A 81 -7.47 12.10 5.97
C SER A 81 -7.01 13.38 5.26
N ALA A 82 -6.34 13.26 4.11
CA ALA A 82 -5.98 14.39 3.27
C ALA A 82 -7.22 15.17 2.85
N MET A 83 -8.26 14.47 2.39
CA MET A 83 -9.54 15.04 2.03
C MET A 83 -10.20 15.78 3.19
N ALA A 84 -10.16 15.22 4.40
CA ALA A 84 -10.68 15.87 5.60
C ALA A 84 -9.89 17.15 5.95
N ILE A 85 -8.55 17.11 5.89
CA ILE A 85 -7.69 18.28 6.12
C ILE A 85 -7.96 19.36 5.06
N ILE A 86 -8.00 18.98 3.78
CA ILE A 86 -8.27 19.86 2.65
C ILE A 86 -9.67 20.49 2.80
N LYS A 87 -10.71 19.69 3.04
CA LYS A 87 -12.09 20.16 3.24
C LYS A 87 -12.21 21.10 4.43
N THR A 88 -11.48 20.84 5.52
CA THR A 88 -11.48 21.71 6.71
C THR A 88 -10.74 23.02 6.47
N ARG A 89 -9.60 22.99 5.75
CA ARG A 89 -8.80 24.18 5.42
C ARG A 89 -9.41 25.02 4.29
N LEU A 90 -10.12 24.41 3.35
CA LEU A 90 -10.68 25.05 2.15
C LEU A 90 -12.16 25.42 2.25
N ARG A 91 -12.75 25.32 3.44
CA ARG A 91 -14.18 25.54 3.72
C ARG A 91 -14.75 26.87 3.16
N ASN A 92 -13.91 27.79 2.69
CA ASN A 92 -14.36 29.08 2.19
C ASN A 92 -14.17 29.38 0.69
N ARG A 93 -13.58 28.55 -0.21
CA ARG A 93 -13.40 29.05 -1.60
C ARG A 93 -13.09 28.14 -2.80
N ILE A 94 -13.32 26.84 -2.80
CA ILE A 94 -12.86 26.02 -3.95
C ILE A 94 -13.87 25.05 -4.57
N GLY A 95 -13.81 24.93 -5.91
CA GLY A 95 -14.58 23.98 -6.72
C GLY A 95 -13.86 22.64 -6.92
N ASP A 96 -14.63 21.61 -7.26
CA ASP A 96 -14.23 20.20 -7.24
C ASP A 96 -12.95 19.86 -8.03
N GLN A 97 -12.69 20.58 -9.13
CA GLN A 97 -11.51 20.38 -9.99
C GLN A 97 -10.21 20.61 -9.21
N TRP A 98 -10.10 21.73 -8.48
CA TRP A 98 -8.88 22.10 -7.75
C TRP A 98 -8.65 21.18 -6.55
N MET A 99 -9.74 20.69 -5.95
CA MET A 99 -9.66 19.72 -4.86
C MET A 99 -9.10 18.37 -5.35
N ASN A 100 -9.48 17.94 -6.55
CA ASN A 100 -8.94 16.74 -7.20
C ASN A 100 -7.43 16.90 -7.47
N ASP A 101 -7.02 18.03 -8.05
CA ASP A 101 -5.61 18.32 -8.34
C ASP A 101 -4.73 18.29 -7.07
N ILE A 102 -5.21 18.82 -5.93
CA ILE A 102 -4.47 18.79 -4.66
C ILE A 102 -4.41 17.37 -4.07
N LEU A 103 -5.51 16.62 -4.14
CA LEU A 103 -5.54 15.23 -3.66
C LEU A 103 -4.56 14.37 -4.44
N LEU A 104 -4.52 14.53 -5.77
CA LEU A 104 -3.61 13.82 -6.66
C LEU A 104 -2.15 14.13 -6.32
N ALA A 105 -1.81 15.41 -6.15
CA ALA A 105 -0.47 15.82 -5.72
C ALA A 105 -0.09 15.28 -4.33
N TYR A 106 -1.04 15.14 -3.40
CA TYR A 106 -0.76 14.60 -2.07
C TYR A 106 -0.57 13.08 -2.07
N ILE A 107 -1.32 12.35 -2.90
CA ILE A 107 -1.17 10.90 -3.10
C ILE A 107 0.17 10.58 -3.76
N GLU A 108 0.53 11.36 -4.78
CA GLU A 108 1.76 11.21 -5.55
C GLU A 108 2.93 11.97 -4.91
N LYS A 109 2.81 12.42 -3.67
CA LYS A 109 3.85 13.22 -3.01
C LYS A 109 5.21 12.52 -3.02
N GLU A 110 5.25 11.21 -2.79
CA GLU A 110 6.51 10.44 -2.84
C GLU A 110 7.15 10.46 -4.23
N ILE A 111 6.35 10.56 -5.31
CA ILE A 111 6.83 10.69 -6.69
C ILE A 111 7.23 12.14 -6.97
N LEU A 112 6.45 13.11 -6.49
CA LEU A 112 6.75 14.54 -6.62
C LEU A 112 8.01 14.96 -5.87
N ASP A 113 8.27 14.36 -4.71
CA ASP A 113 9.48 14.59 -3.91
C ASP A 113 10.75 14.08 -4.63
N CYS A 114 10.61 13.16 -5.61
CA CYS A 114 11.69 12.73 -6.49
C CYS A 114 11.93 13.65 -7.69
N ILE A 115 11.06 14.62 -7.96
CA ILE A 115 11.22 15.57 -9.07
C ILE A 115 12.08 16.74 -8.60
N GLU A 116 13.14 17.02 -9.34
CA GLU A 116 14.04 18.12 -9.05
C GLU A 116 13.31 19.47 -9.24
N ASN A 117 13.42 20.37 -8.25
CA ASN A 117 12.72 21.66 -8.26
C ASN A 117 13.03 22.49 -9.52
N ASP A 118 14.25 22.39 -10.06
CA ASP A 118 14.65 23.06 -11.29
C ASP A 118 13.87 22.55 -12.51
N GLY A 119 13.54 21.26 -12.54
CA GLY A 119 12.66 20.67 -13.55
C GLY A 119 11.25 21.24 -13.48
N ILE A 120 10.69 21.40 -12.28
CA ILE A 120 9.37 22.00 -12.06
C ILE A 120 9.35 23.47 -12.49
N VAL A 121 10.37 24.24 -12.10
CA VAL A 121 10.50 25.66 -12.45
C VAL A 121 10.61 25.84 -13.97
N ASN A 122 11.41 25.03 -14.64
CA ASN A 122 11.57 25.10 -16.09
C ASN A 122 10.27 24.72 -16.83
N LEU A 123 9.53 23.71 -16.33
CA LEU A 123 8.23 23.32 -16.89
C LEU A 123 7.17 24.43 -16.73
N PHE A 124 7.12 25.07 -15.56
CA PHE A 124 6.25 26.22 -15.32
C PHE A 124 6.62 27.46 -16.16
N GLN A 125 7.91 27.69 -16.40
CA GLN A 125 8.37 28.78 -17.28
C GLN A 125 8.02 28.50 -18.75
N ASN A 126 8.07 27.24 -19.18
CA ASN A 126 7.76 26.81 -20.54
C ASN A 126 6.25 26.64 -20.80
N MET A 127 5.42 26.59 -19.76
CA MET A 127 3.97 26.69 -19.91
C MET A 127 3.62 28.09 -20.45
N LYS A 128 3.19 28.17 -21.71
CA LYS A 128 2.74 29.40 -22.36
C LYS A 128 1.79 30.17 -21.43
N ARG A 129 2.20 31.37 -21.01
CA ARG A 129 1.33 32.33 -20.32
C ARG A 129 0.08 32.53 -21.17
N ARG A 130 -1.05 31.96 -20.75
CA ARG A 130 -2.35 32.38 -21.27
C ARG A 130 -2.56 33.80 -20.76
N HIS A 131 -2.24 34.78 -21.60
CA HIS A 131 -2.62 36.17 -21.39
C HIS A 131 -4.15 36.23 -21.32
N ASN A 132 -4.70 36.31 -20.11
CA ASN A 132 -5.99 36.96 -19.93
C ASN A 132 -5.74 38.45 -20.11
N LYS A 133 -6.01 38.96 -21.31
CA LYS A 133 -6.21 40.40 -21.53
C LYS A 133 -7.49 40.78 -20.78
N LEU A 134 -7.33 41.73 -19.85
CA LEU A 134 -8.40 42.57 -19.31
C LEU A 134 -9.12 43.31 -20.44
#